data_AF-A0A0B8QE91-F1
#
_entry.id   AF-A0A0B8QE91-F1
#
_cell.length_a   1.000
_cell.length_b   1.000
_cell.length_c   1.000
_cell.angle_alpha   90.00
_cell.angle_beta   90.00
_cell.angle_gamma   90.00
#
_symmetry.space_group_name_H-M   'P 1'
#
loop_
_entity.id
_entity.type
_entity.pdbx_description
1 polymer ?
#
loop_
_entity_poly.entity_id
_entity_poly.type
_entity_poly.pdbx_seq_one_letter_code
_entity_poly.pdbx_strand_id
1 'polypeptide(L)'
;MHGYETSGVHGALLFLKETAFQYLEQFNLIVAPCVSPWGYEIINRWNPEAIDPNRSFVENSPAPESAQVMKFVKDLGIEILAHIDLHETTDSDEQEFRPALAARDGLDFFEGSIPDGFYTVGDTENPQPELQKAVIESVSKVTHIAPADPDGTIIGSPVVQFGVINYPLEKLGLCAGFTGAQYTTTTEVYPDSSKATPEECNRAQVAAITGMLDYLKTVI
;
A
#
# COMPACT_ATOMS: atom_id res chain seq x y z
N MET A 1 2.14 -5.53 -0.68
CA MET A 1 1.89 -6.83 -1.38
C MET A 1 3.03 -7.29 -2.28
N HIS A 2 3.68 -6.37 -3.00
CA HIS A 2 4.75 -6.76 -3.90
C HIS A 2 6.02 -7.03 -3.10
N GLY A 3 6.82 -7.99 -3.55
CA GLY A 3 7.95 -8.45 -2.76
C GLY A 3 9.13 -7.47 -2.76
N TYR A 4 9.35 -6.77 -3.87
CA TYR A 4 10.41 -5.76 -3.97
C TYR A 4 10.19 -4.52 -3.09
N GLU A 5 8.96 -4.31 -2.62
CA GLU A 5 8.56 -3.22 -1.72
C GLU A 5 8.97 -3.54 -0.27
N THR A 6 10.28 -3.57 -0.03
CA THR A 6 10.90 -3.92 1.24
C THR A 6 10.35 -3.17 2.46
N SER A 7 10.07 -1.87 2.38
CA SER A 7 9.63 -1.12 3.57
C SER A 7 8.24 -1.53 4.03
N GLY A 8 7.38 -2.04 3.14
CA GLY A 8 6.10 -2.63 3.55
C GLY A 8 6.29 -3.82 4.49
N VAL A 9 7.24 -4.71 4.18
CA VAL A 9 7.57 -5.87 5.01
C VAL A 9 8.23 -5.45 6.32
N HIS A 10 9.29 -4.64 6.24
CA HIS A 10 10.07 -4.24 7.41
C HIS A 10 9.31 -3.27 8.31
N GLY A 11 8.48 -2.39 7.74
CA GLY A 11 7.59 -1.50 8.46
C GLY A 11 6.53 -2.25 9.27
N ALA A 12 5.89 -3.28 8.69
CA ALA A 12 4.96 -4.14 9.42
C ALA A 12 5.63 -4.85 10.60
N LEU A 13 6.83 -5.41 10.39
CA LEU A 13 7.61 -6.06 11.45
C LEU A 13 8.08 -5.08 12.52
N LEU A 14 8.48 -3.87 12.12
CA LEU A 14 8.91 -2.81 13.03
C LEU A 14 7.75 -2.33 13.91
N PHE A 15 6.56 -2.13 13.33
CA PHE A 15 5.35 -1.81 14.06
C PHE A 15 5.04 -2.88 15.12
N LEU A 16 5.05 -4.17 14.73
CA LEU A 16 4.82 -5.28 15.65
C LEU A 16 5.83 -5.30 16.80
N LYS A 17 7.10 -5.02 16.49
CA LYS A 17 8.19 -5.04 17.45
C LYS A 17 8.13 -3.88 18.46
N GLU A 18 7.76 -2.69 18.02
CA GLU A 18 8.00 -1.46 18.80
C GLU A 18 6.74 -0.70 19.19
N THR A 19 5.59 -0.95 18.56
CA THR A 19 4.45 -0.02 18.64
C THR A 19 3.12 -0.71 18.85
N ALA A 20 2.92 -1.91 18.29
CA ALA A 20 1.63 -2.61 18.32
C ALA A 20 1.04 -2.78 19.73
N PHE A 21 1.88 -3.01 20.75
CA PHE A 21 1.43 -3.21 22.14
C PHE A 21 0.62 -2.03 22.72
N GLN A 22 0.81 -0.81 22.19
CA GLN A 22 0.11 0.39 22.64
C GLN A 22 -1.37 0.41 22.21
N TYR A 23 -1.74 -0.46 21.26
CA TYR A 23 -3.05 -0.49 20.63
C TYR A 23 -3.87 -1.75 20.99
N LEU A 24 -3.27 -2.73 21.69
CA LEU A 24 -3.89 -4.03 21.94
C LEU A 24 -5.06 -3.98 22.93
N GLU A 25 -5.19 -2.91 23.72
CA GLU A 25 -6.36 -2.71 24.59
C GLU A 25 -7.59 -2.25 23.79
N GLN A 26 -7.39 -1.64 22.61
CA GLN A 26 -8.46 -1.07 21.79
C GLN A 26 -8.74 -1.89 20.52
N PHE A 27 -7.73 -2.57 19.97
CA PHE A 27 -7.83 -3.24 18.68
C PHE A 27 -7.32 -4.67 18.74
N ASN A 28 -8.03 -5.56 18.04
CA ASN A 28 -7.51 -6.87 17.65
C ASN A 28 -6.76 -6.71 16.32
N LEU A 29 -5.46 -7.02 16.31
CA LEU A 29 -4.60 -6.81 15.15
C LEU A 29 -4.32 -8.13 14.42
N ILE A 30 -4.49 -8.11 13.10
CA ILE A 30 -4.08 -9.20 12.20
C ILE A 30 -3.05 -8.61 11.24
N VAL A 31 -1.89 -9.26 11.14
CA VAL A 31 -0.78 -8.77 10.31
C VAL A 31 -0.24 -9.90 9.44
N ALA A 32 -0.24 -9.68 8.12
CA ALA A 32 0.41 -10.54 7.13
C ALA A 32 1.64 -9.78 6.58
N PRO A 33 2.82 -9.89 7.23
CA PRO A 33 3.93 -8.98 6.98
C PRO A 33 4.60 -9.18 5.60
N CYS A 34 4.51 -10.37 5.02
CA CYS A 34 5.05 -10.65 3.70
C CYS A 34 4.15 -11.66 2.99
N VAL A 35 3.28 -11.16 2.10
CA VAL A 35 2.33 -11.98 1.34
C VAL A 35 3.00 -12.68 0.15
N SER A 36 4.02 -12.03 -0.44
CA SER A 36 4.73 -12.50 -1.64
C SER A 36 6.21 -12.79 -1.35
N PRO A 37 6.55 -13.83 -0.57
CA PRO A 37 7.92 -14.06 -0.10
C PRO A 37 8.92 -14.36 -1.22
N TRP A 38 8.49 -15.02 -2.30
CA TRP A 38 9.36 -15.26 -3.45
C TRP A 38 9.76 -13.94 -4.13
N GLY A 39 8.79 -13.06 -4.38
CA GLY A 39 9.05 -11.73 -4.93
C GLY A 39 9.95 -10.90 -4.02
N TYR A 40 9.92 -11.14 -2.70
CA TYR A 40 10.80 -10.47 -1.75
C TYR A 40 12.24 -10.96 -1.86
N GLU A 41 12.46 -12.28 -1.95
CA GLU A 41 13.81 -12.83 -2.11
C GLU A 41 14.45 -12.48 -3.46
N ILE A 42 13.66 -12.37 -4.52
CA ILE A 42 14.17 -12.12 -5.87
C ILE A 42 13.96 -10.68 -6.38
N ILE A 43 13.44 -9.79 -5.52
CA ILE A 43 13.18 -8.38 -5.82
C ILE A 43 12.28 -8.24 -7.07
N ASN A 44 11.01 -8.65 -6.92
CA ASN A 44 10.06 -8.63 -8.03
C ASN A 44 8.64 -8.23 -7.63
N ARG A 45 7.95 -7.62 -8.59
CA ARG A 45 6.55 -7.22 -8.51
C ARG A 45 5.60 -8.41 -8.67
N TRP A 46 5.90 -9.30 -9.61
CA TRP A 46 5.07 -10.45 -9.92
C TRP A 46 5.47 -11.71 -9.16
N ASN A 47 4.60 -12.71 -9.20
CA ASN A 47 4.93 -14.07 -8.78
C ASN A 47 5.64 -14.86 -9.91
N PRO A 48 6.07 -16.12 -9.69
CA PRO A 48 6.76 -16.93 -10.71
C PRO A 48 5.99 -17.14 -12.02
N GLU A 49 4.68 -16.95 -12.01
CA GLU A 49 3.80 -17.08 -13.17
C GLU A 49 3.57 -15.74 -13.90
N ALA A 50 4.34 -14.70 -13.55
CA ALA A 50 4.20 -13.33 -14.07
C ALA A 50 2.83 -12.71 -13.79
N ILE A 51 2.20 -13.07 -12.66
CA ILE A 51 0.92 -12.54 -12.20
C ILE A 51 1.18 -11.48 -11.12
N ASP A 52 0.47 -10.35 -11.18
CA ASP A 52 0.50 -9.29 -10.15
C ASP A 52 -0.43 -9.66 -8.98
N PRO A 53 0.10 -9.97 -7.78
CA PRO A 53 -0.73 -10.29 -6.64
C PRO A 53 -1.68 -9.15 -6.26
N ASN A 54 -1.25 -7.89 -6.41
CA ASN A 54 -2.07 -6.71 -6.12
C ASN A 54 -2.95 -6.29 -7.30
N ARG A 55 -3.25 -7.19 -8.23
CA ARG A 55 -4.38 -7.12 -9.19
C ARG A 55 -5.23 -8.38 -9.16
N SER A 56 -4.99 -9.23 -8.16
CA SER A 56 -5.52 -10.60 -8.11
C SER A 56 -6.42 -10.84 -6.90
N PHE A 57 -6.83 -9.82 -6.16
CA PHE A 57 -7.80 -9.96 -5.07
C PHE A 57 -9.23 -10.08 -5.58
N VAL A 58 -9.51 -11.18 -6.26
CA VAL A 58 -10.80 -11.49 -6.88
C VAL A 58 -11.21 -12.93 -6.56
N GLU A 59 -12.48 -13.26 -6.76
CA GLU A 59 -12.94 -14.64 -6.66
C GLU A 59 -12.17 -15.53 -7.65
N ASN A 60 -11.72 -16.71 -7.19
CA ASN A 60 -10.83 -17.58 -7.96
C ASN A 60 -9.53 -16.88 -8.41
N SER A 61 -8.91 -16.11 -7.51
CA SER A 61 -7.63 -15.42 -7.73
C SER A 61 -6.62 -16.28 -8.52
N PRO A 62 -6.03 -15.72 -9.59
CA PRO A 62 -4.97 -16.40 -10.33
C PRO A 62 -3.64 -16.38 -9.57
N ALA A 63 -3.47 -15.50 -8.57
CA ALA A 63 -2.30 -15.46 -7.70
C ALA A 63 -2.54 -16.30 -6.43
N PRO A 64 -1.76 -17.37 -6.19
CA PRO A 64 -1.86 -18.16 -4.97
C PRO A 64 -1.61 -17.35 -3.69
N GLU A 65 -0.74 -16.33 -3.75
CA GLU A 65 -0.44 -15.42 -2.65
C GLU A 65 -1.71 -14.69 -2.18
N SER A 66 -2.41 -14.03 -3.10
CA SER A 66 -3.67 -13.32 -2.81
C SER A 66 -4.77 -14.28 -2.39
N ALA A 67 -4.90 -15.43 -3.06
CA ALA A 67 -5.91 -16.44 -2.73
C ALA A 67 -5.80 -16.95 -1.28
N GLN A 68 -4.57 -17.19 -0.81
CA GLN A 68 -4.33 -17.68 0.55
C GLN A 68 -4.68 -16.65 1.61
N VAL A 69 -4.34 -15.37 1.40
CA VAL A 69 -4.69 -14.29 2.34
C VAL A 69 -6.19 -14.06 2.38
N MET A 70 -6.86 -14.02 1.22
CA MET A 70 -8.32 -13.90 1.16
C MET A 70 -9.02 -15.04 1.89
N LYS A 71 -8.56 -16.29 1.67
CA LYS A 71 -9.10 -17.46 2.36
C LYS A 71 -8.87 -17.37 3.87
N PHE A 72 -7.67 -17.02 4.31
CA PHE A 72 -7.35 -16.86 5.72
C PHE A 72 -8.28 -15.87 6.40
N VAL A 73 -8.43 -14.66 5.85
CA VAL A 73 -9.30 -13.62 6.43
C VAL A 73 -10.76 -14.06 6.42
N LYS A 74 -11.25 -14.68 5.33
CA LYS A 74 -12.61 -15.22 5.26
C LYS A 74 -12.87 -16.29 6.33
N ASP A 75 -11.92 -17.19 6.55
CA ASP A 75 -12.05 -18.28 7.51
C ASP A 75 -12.10 -17.80 8.98
N LEU A 76 -11.66 -16.57 9.28
CA LEU A 76 -11.80 -15.98 10.61
C LEU A 76 -13.26 -15.69 10.98
N GLY A 77 -14.13 -15.48 9.99
CA GLY A 77 -15.56 -15.22 10.23
C GLY A 77 -15.83 -13.94 11.02
N ILE A 78 -14.94 -12.95 10.91
CA ILE A 78 -15.04 -11.64 11.57
C ILE A 78 -15.19 -10.51 10.55
N GLU A 79 -15.77 -9.40 10.98
CA GLU A 79 -15.80 -8.16 10.22
C GLU A 79 -14.48 -7.40 10.44
N ILE A 80 -13.88 -6.93 9.36
CA ILE A 80 -12.65 -6.12 9.40
C ILE A 80 -13.06 -4.65 9.40
N LEU A 81 -12.82 -3.93 10.50
CA LEU A 81 -13.12 -2.50 10.59
C LEU A 81 -12.21 -1.67 9.66
N ALA A 82 -10.94 -2.02 9.61
CA ALA A 82 -9.88 -1.23 9.03
C ALA A 82 -8.85 -2.12 8.33
N HIS A 83 -8.38 -1.70 7.14
CA HIS A 83 -7.35 -2.39 6.36
C HIS A 83 -6.35 -1.39 5.78
N ILE A 84 -5.10 -1.49 6.21
CA ILE A 84 -3.97 -0.76 5.63
C ILE A 84 -3.07 -1.75 4.88
N ASP A 85 -2.80 -1.45 3.62
CA ASP A 85 -1.89 -2.21 2.76
C ASP A 85 -0.61 -1.40 2.53
N LEU A 86 0.55 -2.01 2.78
CA LEU A 86 1.82 -1.30 2.80
C LEU A 86 2.57 -1.51 1.49
N HIS A 87 2.80 -0.43 0.75
CA HIS A 87 3.42 -0.42 -0.57
C HIS A 87 4.52 0.64 -0.69
N GLU A 88 5.26 0.55 -1.79
CA GLU A 88 6.27 1.51 -2.22
C GLU A 88 6.12 1.76 -3.71
N THR A 89 6.40 3.00 -4.12
CA THR A 89 6.62 3.33 -5.53
C THR A 89 8.12 3.57 -5.69
N THR A 90 8.78 2.85 -6.59
CA THR A 90 10.25 2.87 -6.74
C THR A 90 10.68 3.31 -8.14
N ASP A 91 11.94 3.68 -8.30
CA ASP A 91 12.55 3.90 -9.63
C ASP A 91 12.44 2.65 -10.52
N SER A 92 12.46 1.46 -9.92
CA SER A 92 12.33 0.19 -10.64
C SER A 92 10.92 -0.05 -11.20
N ASP A 93 9.89 0.68 -10.73
CA ASP A 93 8.58 0.67 -11.37
C ASP A 93 8.65 1.21 -12.81
N GLU A 94 9.34 2.33 -13.04
CA GLU A 94 9.54 2.88 -14.40
C GLU A 94 10.62 2.14 -15.18
N GLN A 95 11.70 1.71 -14.53
CA GLN A 95 12.87 1.20 -15.22
C GLN A 95 12.79 -0.30 -15.56
N GLU A 96 12.00 -1.09 -14.80
CA GLU A 96 11.92 -2.54 -14.95
C GLU A 96 10.47 -3.03 -15.08
N PHE A 97 9.61 -2.73 -14.10
CA PHE A 97 8.31 -3.40 -13.98
C PHE A 97 7.26 -2.90 -14.99
N ARG A 98 7.11 -1.60 -15.21
CA ARG A 98 6.18 -1.06 -16.22
C ARG A 98 6.61 -1.39 -17.66
N PRO A 99 7.89 -1.33 -18.05
CA PRO A 99 8.35 -1.84 -19.34
C PRO A 99 8.05 -3.32 -19.53
N ALA A 100 8.35 -4.15 -18.51
CA ALA A 100 8.07 -5.58 -18.58
C ALA A 100 6.55 -5.87 -18.66
N LEU A 101 5.71 -5.06 -18.01
CA LEU A 101 4.25 -5.17 -18.07
C LEU A 101 3.76 -4.92 -19.50
N ALA A 102 4.22 -3.82 -20.10
CA ALA A 102 3.89 -3.46 -21.47
C ALA A 102 4.33 -4.56 -22.45
N ALA A 103 5.55 -5.10 -22.29
CA ALA A 103 6.05 -6.18 -23.12
C ALA A 103 5.22 -7.48 -22.98
N ARG A 104 4.86 -7.86 -21.75
CA ARG A 104 4.01 -9.02 -21.46
C ARG A 104 2.63 -8.89 -22.15
N ASP A 105 2.05 -7.70 -22.09
CA ASP A 105 0.70 -7.43 -22.58
C ASP A 105 0.68 -7.02 -24.08
N GLY A 106 1.84 -6.91 -24.73
CA GLY A 106 1.96 -6.52 -26.13
C GLY A 106 1.59 -5.06 -26.40
N LEU A 107 1.87 -4.18 -25.44
CA LEU A 107 1.58 -2.75 -25.47
C LEU A 107 2.85 -1.91 -25.59
N ASP A 108 2.72 -0.69 -26.08
CA ASP A 108 3.81 0.30 -26.06
C ASP A 108 4.03 0.79 -24.62
N PHE A 109 5.31 0.95 -24.25
CA PHE A 109 5.69 1.59 -22.98
C PHE A 109 5.89 3.10 -23.19
N PHE A 110 5.26 3.88 -22.32
CA PHE A 110 5.48 5.32 -22.20
C PHE A 110 5.97 5.63 -20.79
N GLU A 111 7.15 6.22 -20.71
CA GLU A 111 7.78 6.64 -19.46
C GLU A 111 6.92 7.69 -18.76
N GLY A 112 6.66 7.47 -17.47
CA GLY A 112 5.95 8.37 -16.59
C GLY A 112 6.88 9.07 -15.59
N SER A 113 6.28 9.78 -14.65
CA SER A 113 6.94 10.35 -13.47
C SER A 113 6.86 9.39 -12.29
N ILE A 114 7.94 9.34 -11.50
CA ILE A 114 7.91 8.79 -10.14
C ILE A 114 7.61 9.95 -9.16
N PRO A 115 6.58 9.84 -8.29
CA PRO A 115 6.28 10.89 -7.32
C PRO A 115 7.39 11.00 -6.26
N ASP A 116 8.00 12.19 -6.10
CA ASP A 116 9.03 12.41 -5.08
C ASP A 116 8.43 12.60 -3.68
N GLY A 117 8.08 11.50 -3.02
CA GLY A 117 7.68 11.45 -1.62
C GLY A 117 6.61 10.41 -1.31
N PHE A 118 6.17 10.37 -0.05
CA PHE A 118 5.09 9.50 0.39
C PHE A 118 3.73 9.98 -0.12
N TYR A 119 2.85 9.07 -0.52
CA TYR A 119 1.43 9.35 -0.76
C TYR A 119 0.55 8.17 -0.34
N THR A 120 -0.76 8.36 -0.40
CA THR A 120 -1.73 7.28 -0.19
C THR A 120 -2.68 7.13 -1.37
N VAL A 121 -3.17 5.90 -1.51
CA VAL A 121 -4.27 5.55 -2.42
C VAL A 121 -5.49 5.18 -1.59
N GLY A 122 -6.51 6.05 -1.61
CA GLY A 122 -7.83 5.78 -1.04
C GLY A 122 -8.76 5.07 -2.02
N ASP A 123 -9.94 4.68 -1.54
CA ASP A 123 -10.97 4.06 -2.39
C ASP A 123 -11.86 5.12 -3.04
N THR A 124 -12.00 5.08 -4.36
CA THR A 124 -12.92 5.96 -5.08
C THR A 124 -14.37 5.80 -4.59
N GLU A 125 -14.78 4.57 -4.25
CA GLU A 125 -16.17 4.28 -3.82
C GLU A 125 -16.37 4.57 -2.32
N ASN A 126 -15.29 4.64 -1.55
CA ASN A 126 -15.30 4.94 -0.11
C ASN A 126 -14.07 5.80 0.31
N PRO A 127 -14.01 7.09 -0.06
CA PRO A 127 -12.76 7.87 0.01
C PRO A 127 -12.16 8.11 1.39
N GLN A 128 -12.96 8.05 2.45
CA GLN A 128 -12.53 8.28 3.84
C GLN A 128 -11.55 9.47 4.00
N PRO A 129 -11.93 10.70 3.59
CA PRO A 129 -11.00 11.81 3.44
C PRO A 129 -10.30 12.23 4.74
N GLU A 130 -10.97 12.10 5.89
CA GLU A 130 -10.38 12.44 7.20
C GLU A 130 -9.38 11.37 7.67
N LEU A 131 -9.62 10.10 7.33
CA LEU A 131 -8.66 9.02 7.57
C LEU A 131 -7.39 9.26 6.75
N GLN A 132 -7.51 9.51 5.44
CA GLN A 132 -6.36 9.75 4.56
C GLN A 132 -5.53 10.93 5.07
N LYS A 133 -6.19 12.02 5.44
CA LYS A 133 -5.55 13.18 6.05
C LYS A 133 -4.80 12.83 7.33
N ALA A 134 -5.39 12.05 8.23
CA ALA A 134 -4.72 11.65 9.47
C ALA A 134 -3.46 10.80 9.22
N VAL A 135 -3.51 9.92 8.22
CA VAL A 135 -2.33 9.14 7.78
C VAL A 135 -1.26 10.09 7.23
N ILE A 136 -1.60 11.00 6.31
CA ILE A 136 -0.67 11.97 5.73
C ILE A 136 -0.04 12.87 6.81
N GLU A 137 -0.83 13.41 7.74
CA GLU A 137 -0.33 14.27 8.83
C GLU A 137 0.59 13.51 9.80
N SER A 138 0.37 12.20 9.98
CA SER A 138 1.25 11.35 10.78
C SER A 138 2.59 11.15 10.07
N VAL A 139 2.54 10.77 8.79
CA VAL A 139 3.72 10.44 7.99
C VAL A 139 4.55 11.67 7.64
N SER A 140 3.94 12.84 7.46
CA SER A 140 4.63 14.09 7.13
C SER A 140 5.61 14.57 8.22
N LYS A 141 5.54 13.98 9.42
CA LYS A 141 6.48 14.22 10.53
C LYS A 141 7.76 13.38 10.41
N VAL A 142 7.75 12.37 9.55
CA VAL A 142 8.83 11.37 9.38
C VAL A 142 9.51 11.50 8.02
N THR A 143 8.73 11.70 6.95
CA THR A 143 9.26 11.86 5.59
C THR A 143 8.45 12.91 4.82
N HIS A 144 8.97 13.35 3.67
CA HIS A 144 8.26 14.30 2.81
C HIS A 144 7.12 13.63 2.05
N ILE A 145 6.05 14.39 1.83
CA ILE A 145 4.86 13.95 1.08
C ILE A 145 5.02 14.32 -0.38
N ALA A 146 4.62 13.43 -1.29
CA ALA A 146 4.72 13.65 -2.72
C ALA A 146 3.91 14.88 -3.16
N PRO A 147 4.52 15.83 -3.89
CA PRO A 147 3.77 16.87 -4.57
C PRO A 147 3.00 16.29 -5.77
N ALA A 148 1.95 17.00 -6.19
CA ALA A 148 1.33 16.72 -7.48
C ALA A 148 2.26 17.10 -8.64
N ASP A 149 2.16 16.38 -9.75
CA ASP A 149 2.72 16.77 -11.04
C ASP A 149 2.09 18.08 -11.55
N PRO A 150 2.70 18.77 -12.54
CA PRO A 150 2.19 20.04 -13.06
C PRO A 150 0.74 20.01 -13.58
N ASP A 151 0.23 18.84 -13.94
CA ASP A 151 -1.15 18.63 -14.37
C ASP A 151 -2.13 18.33 -13.22
N GLY A 152 -1.66 18.35 -11.97
CA GLY A 152 -2.47 18.11 -10.77
C GLY A 152 -2.69 16.64 -10.45
N THR A 153 -1.87 15.74 -11.00
CA THR A 153 -1.97 14.30 -10.78
C THR A 153 -0.79 13.74 -9.96
N ILE A 154 -0.97 12.53 -9.42
CA ILE A 154 0.12 11.62 -9.03
C ILE A 154 -0.12 10.34 -9.82
N ILE A 155 0.89 9.86 -10.56
CA ILE A 155 0.79 8.67 -11.43
C ILE A 155 -0.45 8.69 -12.35
N GLY A 156 -0.74 9.86 -12.94
CA GLY A 156 -1.89 10.08 -13.84
C GLY A 156 -3.26 10.13 -13.14
N SER A 157 -3.29 10.10 -11.82
CA SER A 157 -4.52 10.09 -11.01
C SER A 157 -4.72 11.46 -10.35
N PRO A 158 -5.91 12.08 -10.44
CA PRO A 158 -6.14 13.39 -9.84
C PRO A 158 -5.88 13.39 -8.34
N VAL A 159 -5.09 14.36 -7.87
CA VAL A 159 -4.84 14.56 -6.45
C VAL A 159 -6.10 15.13 -5.80
N VAL A 160 -6.64 14.41 -4.80
CA VAL A 160 -7.88 14.80 -4.08
C VAL A 160 -7.59 15.56 -2.79
N GLN A 161 -6.40 15.33 -2.21
CA GLN A 161 -5.82 16.06 -1.08
C GLN A 161 -4.30 16.01 -1.21
N PHE A 162 -3.55 16.88 -0.54
CA PHE A 162 -2.08 16.82 -0.61
C PHE A 162 -1.55 15.43 -0.21
N GLY A 163 -0.91 14.75 -1.17
CA GLY A 163 -0.42 13.37 -0.99
C GLY A 163 -1.49 12.28 -1.08
N VAL A 164 -2.68 12.53 -1.62
CA VAL A 164 -3.77 11.54 -1.69
C VAL A 164 -4.35 11.48 -3.09
N ILE A 165 -4.40 10.27 -3.65
CA ILE A 165 -5.17 9.91 -4.84
C ILE A 165 -6.17 8.80 -4.50
N ASN A 166 -7.12 8.51 -5.39
CA ASN A 166 -8.07 7.42 -5.19
C ASN A 166 -8.11 6.48 -6.40
N TYR A 167 -8.28 5.18 -6.11
CA TYR A 167 -8.57 4.14 -7.10
C TYR A 167 -9.83 3.35 -6.72
N PRO A 168 -10.56 2.78 -7.71
CA PRO A 168 -11.67 1.88 -7.42
C PRO A 168 -11.09 0.51 -7.00
N LEU A 169 -10.75 0.37 -5.71
CA LEU A 169 -9.86 -0.69 -5.20
C LEU A 169 -10.38 -2.08 -5.52
N GLU A 170 -11.64 -2.35 -5.19
CA GLU A 170 -12.29 -3.66 -5.43
C GLU A 170 -12.34 -3.98 -6.92
N LYS A 171 -12.74 -3.01 -7.75
CA LYS A 171 -12.84 -3.18 -9.21
C LYS A 171 -11.50 -3.52 -9.86
N LEU A 172 -10.40 -3.01 -9.31
CA LEU A 172 -9.04 -3.27 -9.77
C LEU A 172 -8.40 -4.51 -9.12
N GLY A 173 -9.09 -5.20 -8.22
CA GLY A 173 -8.56 -6.36 -7.51
C GLY A 173 -7.37 -6.02 -6.61
N LEU A 174 -7.38 -4.84 -5.99
CA LEU A 174 -6.34 -4.38 -5.05
C LEU A 174 -6.57 -4.98 -3.66
N CYS A 175 -5.49 -5.24 -2.93
CA CYS A 175 -5.50 -5.81 -1.58
C CYS A 175 -6.38 -5.02 -0.62
N ALA A 176 -6.18 -3.70 -0.55
CA ALA A 176 -6.95 -2.86 0.37
C ALA A 176 -8.48 -2.94 0.17
N GLY A 177 -8.97 -3.38 -1.01
CA GLY A 177 -10.40 -3.49 -1.32
C GLY A 177 -11.06 -4.83 -0.96
N PHE A 178 -10.33 -5.91 -0.69
CA PHE A 178 -10.94 -7.26 -0.65
C PHE A 178 -11.74 -7.57 0.62
N THR A 179 -11.48 -6.85 1.72
CA THR A 179 -12.02 -7.16 3.04
C THR A 179 -13.41 -6.57 3.29
N GLY A 180 -13.83 -5.60 2.46
CA GLY A 180 -15.02 -4.79 2.72
C GLY A 180 -14.89 -3.85 3.93
N ALA A 181 -13.66 -3.56 4.36
CA ALA A 181 -13.42 -2.73 5.54
C ALA A 181 -13.93 -1.29 5.34
N GLN A 182 -14.46 -0.70 6.41
CA GLN A 182 -14.96 0.68 6.37
C GLN A 182 -13.83 1.69 6.15
N TYR A 183 -12.65 1.41 6.69
CA TYR A 183 -11.48 2.29 6.60
C TYR A 183 -10.36 1.58 5.85
N THR A 184 -10.03 2.08 4.65
CA THR A 184 -9.02 1.47 3.78
C THR A 184 -8.01 2.49 3.28
N THR A 185 -6.76 2.07 3.16
CA THR A 185 -5.73 2.86 2.47
C THR A 185 -4.59 1.96 2.00
N THR A 186 -3.99 2.30 0.87
CA THR A 186 -2.68 1.76 0.47
C THR A 186 -1.65 2.87 0.62
N THR A 187 -0.55 2.58 1.31
CA THR A 187 0.56 3.53 1.48
C THR A 187 1.54 3.41 0.32
N GLU A 188 2.16 4.50 -0.10
CA GLU A 188 3.14 4.47 -1.18
C GLU A 188 4.36 5.28 -0.74
N VAL A 189 5.36 4.59 -0.20
CA VAL A 189 6.67 5.19 0.16
C VAL A 189 7.54 5.30 -1.09
N TYR A 190 8.35 6.35 -1.19
CA TYR A 190 9.37 6.48 -2.25
C TYR A 190 10.80 6.35 -1.66
N PRO A 191 11.42 5.17 -1.75
CA PRO A 191 12.71 4.90 -1.10
C PRO A 191 13.93 5.44 -1.88
N ASP A 192 13.80 5.69 -3.18
CA ASP A 192 14.93 6.10 -4.03
C ASP A 192 15.16 7.62 -4.04
N SER A 193 14.34 8.39 -3.31
CA SER A 193 14.55 9.82 -3.12
C SER A 193 15.88 10.10 -2.42
N SER A 194 16.63 11.09 -2.90
CA SER A 194 17.82 11.59 -2.19
C SER A 194 17.52 12.20 -0.81
N LYS A 195 16.23 12.39 -0.48
CA LYS A 195 15.74 12.94 0.79
C LYS A 195 15.25 11.86 1.77
N ALA A 196 15.25 10.60 1.36
CA ALA A 196 14.80 9.48 2.16
C ALA A 196 15.95 8.53 2.50
N THR A 197 15.82 7.84 3.62
CA THR A 197 16.70 6.74 4.03
C THR A 197 15.89 5.46 4.23
N PRO A 198 16.52 4.27 4.16
CA PRO A 198 15.81 3.00 4.41
C PRO A 198 15.11 2.93 5.77
N GLU A 199 15.70 3.52 6.82
CA GLU A 199 15.04 3.59 8.14
C GLU A 199 13.83 4.53 8.13
N GLU A 200 13.92 5.70 7.48
CA GLU A 200 12.78 6.60 7.33
C GLU A 200 11.63 5.95 6.55
N CYS A 201 11.94 5.11 5.55
CA CYS A 201 10.93 4.35 4.80
C CYS A 201 10.16 3.39 5.73
N ASN A 202 10.88 2.59 6.53
CA ASN A 202 10.24 1.71 7.52
C ASN A 202 9.42 2.51 8.55
N ARG A 203 9.94 3.64 9.02
CA ARG A 203 9.27 4.53 9.98
C ARG A 203 8.06 5.22 9.38
N ALA A 204 8.06 5.55 8.09
CA ALA A 204 6.90 6.10 7.40
C ALA A 204 5.74 5.10 7.39
N GLN A 205 6.02 3.81 7.14
CA GLN A 205 5.02 2.75 7.22
C GLN A 205 4.45 2.60 8.65
N VAL A 206 5.31 2.62 9.67
CA VAL A 206 4.86 2.64 11.08
C VAL A 206 4.00 3.88 11.37
N ALA A 207 4.42 5.06 10.91
CA ALA A 207 3.68 6.31 11.09
C ALA A 207 2.31 6.26 10.39
N ALA A 208 2.21 5.62 9.23
CA ALA A 208 0.95 5.43 8.53
C ALA A 208 -0.02 4.54 9.32
N ILE A 209 0.46 3.39 9.82
CA ILE A 209 -0.33 2.47 10.66
C ILE A 209 -0.82 3.19 11.92
N THR A 210 0.08 3.88 12.64
CA THR A 210 -0.29 4.62 13.85
C THR A 210 -1.23 5.79 13.58
N GLY A 211 -1.05 6.51 12.46
CA GLY A 211 -1.94 7.61 12.06
C GLY A 211 -3.36 7.13 11.82
N MET A 212 -3.51 5.97 11.16
CA MET A 212 -4.81 5.31 11.02
C MET A 212 -5.39 4.89 12.38
N LEU A 213 -4.64 4.16 13.20
CA LEU A 213 -5.14 3.67 14.49
C LEU A 213 -5.49 4.79 15.47
N ASP A 214 -4.70 5.85 15.53
CA ASP A 214 -4.97 7.03 16.35
C ASP A 214 -6.21 7.77 15.88
N TYR A 215 -6.41 7.91 14.57
CA TYR A 215 -7.67 8.45 14.02
C TYR A 215 -8.87 7.59 14.43
N LEU A 216 -8.77 6.27 14.29
CA LEU A 216 -9.86 5.35 14.64
C LEU A 216 -10.29 5.50 16.09
N LYS A 217 -9.34 5.65 17.03
CA LYS A 217 -9.64 5.89 18.47
C LYS A 217 -10.45 7.17 18.73
N THR A 218 -10.51 8.09 17.77
CA THR A 218 -11.31 9.33 17.90
C THR A 218 -12.72 9.19 17.34
N VAL A 219 -12.98 8.16 16.54
CA VAL A 219 -14.25 7.99 15.82
C VAL A 219 -15.01 6.70 16.19
N ILE A 220 -14.42 5.82 17.01
CA ILE A 220 -15.06 4.60 17.53
C ILE A 220 -15.21 4.60 19.05
#